data_AF-A0A372RGV7-F1
#
_entry.id   AF-A0A372RGV7-F1
#
_cell.length_a   1.000
_cell.length_b   1.000
_cell.length_c   1.000
_cell.angle_alpha   90.00
_cell.angle_beta   90.00
_cell.angle_gamma   90.00
#
_symmetry.space_group_name_H-M   'P 1'
#
loop_
_entity.id
_entity.type
_entity.pdbx_description
1 polymer ?
#
loop_
_entity_poly.entity_id
_entity_poly.type
_entity_poly.pdbx_seq_one_letter_code
_entity_poly.pdbx_strand_id
1 'polypeptide(L)'
;MFHSDYKHIIDRLPESLVKRVCERLLHHSKDPVPLESISRKSEQIESYLRHTLEVYENSLNKKRKSMAQEKLLRPRSWPECNVFPASLAIYVTDIGVQTNSTWSETLKHDHEEENNRRVMNELKVFCQHLLDYNKRTFEKFMQDIEREYRERISMNKKLSNCDVRMRI
;
A
#
# COMPACT_ATOMS: atom_id res chain seq x y z
N MET A 1 7.94 20.70 24.76
CA MET A 1 8.36 19.43 25.39
C MET A 1 7.13 18.81 26.03
N PHE A 2 6.96 17.49 25.96
CA PHE A 2 5.82 16.81 26.58
C PHE A 2 6.00 16.70 28.10
N HIS A 3 4.90 16.75 28.86
CA HIS A 3 4.91 16.48 30.30
C HIS A 3 5.52 15.08 30.58
N SER A 4 6.23 14.94 31.70
CA SER A 4 6.93 13.69 32.07
C SER A 4 5.97 12.50 32.22
N ASP A 5 4.72 12.73 32.60
CA ASP A 5 3.70 11.67 32.66
C ASP A 5 3.49 10.98 31.30
N TYR A 6 3.71 11.67 30.18
CA TYR A 6 3.54 11.06 28.85
C TYR A 6 4.75 10.23 28.41
N LYS A 7 5.84 10.24 29.17
CA LYS A 7 7.10 9.57 28.81
C LYS A 7 6.88 8.09 28.46
N HIS A 8 6.03 7.39 29.21
CA HIS A 8 5.70 5.98 28.96
C HIS A 8 5.02 5.71 27.61
N ILE A 9 4.39 6.73 27.00
CA ILE A 9 3.79 6.67 25.66
C ILE A 9 4.80 7.12 24.60
N ILE A 10 5.49 8.23 24.87
CA ILE A 10 6.47 8.84 23.95
C ILE A 10 7.65 7.91 23.68
N ASP A 11 8.18 7.24 24.72
CA ASP A 11 9.32 6.30 24.58
C ASP A 11 8.98 5.07 23.71
N ARG A 12 7.69 4.79 23.46
CA ARG A 12 7.23 3.70 22.59
C ARG A 12 7.00 4.13 21.13
N LEU A 13 6.99 5.43 20.85
CA LEU A 13 6.81 5.98 19.52
C LEU A 13 8.16 6.26 18.85
N PRO A 14 8.29 6.06 17.53
CA PRO A 14 9.48 6.48 16.80
C PRO A 14 9.57 8.01 16.78
N GLU A 15 10.80 8.52 16.83
CA GLU A 15 11.10 9.94 16.96
C GLU A 15 10.45 10.81 15.86
N SER A 16 10.36 10.30 14.63
CA SER A 16 9.69 10.97 13.52
C SER A 16 8.19 11.18 13.74
N LEU A 17 7.52 10.24 14.43
CA LEU A 17 6.12 10.38 14.81
C LEU A 17 5.96 11.34 15.98
N VAL A 18 6.85 11.31 16.96
CA VAL A 18 6.84 12.26 18.08
C VAL A 18 6.95 13.69 17.58
N LYS A 19 7.88 13.96 16.64
CA LYS A 19 8.04 15.27 16.01
C LYS A 19 6.77 15.72 15.27
N ARG A 20 6.17 14.83 14.48
CA ARG A 20 4.92 15.10 13.74
C ARG A 20 3.74 15.39 14.68
N VAL A 21 3.64 14.66 15.79
CA VAL A 21 2.59 14.86 16.80
C VAL A 21 2.76 16.22 17.48
N CYS A 22 3.98 16.61 17.85
CA CYS A 22 4.27 17.96 18.37
C CYS A 22 3.82 19.04 17.38
N GLU A 23 4.26 18.95 16.12
CA GLU A 23 3.91 19.93 15.09
C GLU A 23 2.39 20.03 14.88
N ARG A 24 1.68 18.90 14.92
CA ARG A 24 0.22 18.87 14.78
C ARG A 24 -0.50 19.56 15.93
N LEU A 25 -0.10 19.28 17.17
CA LEU A 25 -0.71 19.88 18.36
C LEU A 25 -0.45 21.39 18.43
N LEU A 26 0.72 21.84 17.97
CA LEU A 26 1.13 23.24 18.05
C LEU A 26 0.59 24.10 16.90
N HIS A 27 0.50 23.56 15.69
CA HIS A 27 0.35 24.38 14.49
C HIS A 27 -0.76 23.93 13.53
N HIS A 28 -1.26 22.69 13.63
CA HIS A 28 -2.14 22.13 12.60
C HIS A 28 -3.50 21.64 13.10
N SER A 29 -3.76 21.65 14.41
CA SER A 29 -5.12 21.42 14.92
C SER A 29 -6.00 22.64 14.67
N LYS A 30 -7.31 22.41 14.51
CA LYS A 30 -8.32 23.48 14.38
C LYS A 30 -8.27 24.44 15.58
N ASP A 31 -7.93 23.89 16.75
CA ASP A 31 -7.60 24.62 17.96
C ASP A 31 -6.16 24.28 18.36
N PRO A 32 -5.16 25.08 17.97
CA PRO A 32 -3.76 24.84 18.35
C PRO A 32 -3.62 24.86 19.87
N VAL A 33 -3.00 23.80 20.41
CA VAL A 33 -2.79 23.65 21.84
C VAL A 33 -1.55 24.46 22.23
N PRO A 34 -1.66 25.43 23.16
CA PRO A 34 -0.51 26.18 23.64
C PRO A 34 0.58 25.25 24.19
N LEU A 35 1.85 25.64 24.02
CA LEU A 35 2.99 24.86 24.50
C LEU A 35 2.91 24.56 26.00
N GLU A 36 2.37 25.50 26.78
CA GLU A 36 2.15 25.38 28.23
C GLU A 36 1.18 24.24 28.56
N SER A 37 0.15 24.05 27.75
CA SER A 37 -0.84 22.98 27.90
C SER A 37 -0.27 21.61 27.53
N ILE A 38 0.67 21.54 26.59
CA ILE A 38 1.39 20.31 26.21
C ILE A 38 2.42 19.91 27.28
N SER A 39 3.00 20.92 27.92
CA SER A 39 3.89 20.75 29.07
C SER A 39 3.13 20.46 30.37
N ARG A 40 1.81 20.64 30.40
CA ARG A 40 0.95 20.36 31.56
C ARG A 40 0.19 19.05 31.34
N LYS A 41 -0.23 18.43 32.44
CA LYS A 41 -1.08 17.25 32.40
C LYS A 41 -2.46 17.61 31.85
N SER A 42 -2.87 16.94 30.78
CA SER A 42 -4.13 17.10 30.06
C SER A 42 -4.57 15.73 29.56
N GLU A 43 -5.75 15.31 30.03
CA GLU A 43 -6.35 14.03 29.66
C GLU A 43 -6.64 13.93 28.16
N GLN A 44 -6.94 15.06 27.51
CA GLN A 44 -7.15 15.13 26.06
C GLN A 44 -5.86 14.84 25.29
N ILE A 45 -4.74 15.42 25.74
CA ILE A 45 -3.42 15.20 25.13
C ILE A 45 -2.99 13.76 25.35
N GLU A 46 -3.19 13.24 26.56
CA GLU A 46 -2.90 11.83 26.86
C GLU A 46 -3.69 10.88 25.96
N SER A 47 -5.00 11.10 25.84
CA SER A 47 -5.89 10.29 24.99
C SER A 47 -5.48 10.33 23.52
N TYR A 48 -5.10 11.52 23.02
CA TYR A 48 -4.59 11.68 21.66
C TYR A 48 -3.28 10.91 21.42
N LEU A 49 -2.36 10.95 22.38
CA LEU A 49 -1.10 10.22 22.32
C LEU A 49 -1.33 8.69 22.38
N ARG A 50 -2.24 8.22 23.23
CA ARG A 50 -2.63 6.80 23.30
C ARG A 50 -3.21 6.30 21.98
N HIS A 51 -4.15 7.06 21.39
CA HIS A 51 -4.71 6.72 20.09
C HIS A 51 -3.62 6.69 19.00
N THR A 52 -2.68 7.63 19.03
CA THR A 52 -1.55 7.65 18.07
C THR A 52 -0.66 6.41 18.21
N LEU A 53 -0.36 5.99 19.44
CA LEU A 53 0.39 4.77 19.72
C LEU A 53 -0.37 3.53 19.23
N GLU A 54 -1.67 3.44 19.49
CA GLU A 54 -2.51 2.34 19.04
C GLU A 54 -2.51 2.20 17.50
N VAL A 55 -2.69 3.31 16.78
CA VAL A 55 -2.62 3.31 15.31
C VAL A 55 -1.25 2.85 14.81
N TYR A 56 -0.17 3.29 15.45
CA TYR A 56 1.19 2.87 15.10
C TYR A 56 1.40 1.37 15.32
N GLU A 57 1.05 0.84 16.49
CA GLU A 57 1.16 -0.58 16.82
C GLU A 57 0.30 -1.45 15.88
N ASN A 58 -0.92 -1.01 15.56
CA ASN A 58 -1.79 -1.67 14.60
C ASN A 58 -1.17 -1.72 13.19
N SER A 59 -0.52 -0.63 12.75
CA SER A 59 0.18 -0.61 11.47
C SER A 59 1.37 -1.58 11.43
N LEU A 60 2.13 -1.70 12.53
CA LEU A 60 3.21 -2.66 12.67
C LEU A 60 2.71 -4.10 12.66
N ASN A 61 1.62 -4.38 13.38
CA ASN A 61 1.02 -5.69 13.44
C ASN A 61 0.44 -6.11 12.08
N LYS A 62 -0.16 -5.19 11.32
CA LYS A 62 -0.60 -5.45 9.94
C LYS A 62 0.59 -5.79 9.03
N LYS A 63 1.71 -5.05 9.16
CA LYS A 63 2.93 -5.34 8.39
C LYS A 63 3.52 -6.71 8.74
N ARG A 64 3.58 -7.07 10.02
CA ARG A 64 4.04 -8.39 10.50
C ARG A 64 3.13 -9.52 10.00
N LYS A 65 1.80 -9.35 10.07
CA LYS A 65 0.83 -10.32 9.54
C LYS A 65 0.97 -10.48 8.02
N SER A 66 1.19 -9.40 7.29
CA SER A 66 1.45 -9.44 5.84
C SER A 66 2.71 -10.24 5.54
N MET A 67 3.84 -9.97 6.22
CA MET A 67 5.08 -10.72 5.99
C MET A 67 5.00 -12.18 6.46
N ALA A 68 4.24 -12.47 7.52
CA ALA A 68 4.00 -13.84 7.97
C ALA A 68 3.11 -14.62 6.98
N GLN A 69 2.06 -13.99 6.45
CA GLN A 69 1.22 -14.56 5.38
C GLN A 69 2.00 -14.69 4.08
N GLU A 70 2.89 -13.77 3.74
CA GLU A 70 3.78 -13.85 2.57
C GLU A 70 4.77 -15.03 2.67
N LYS A 71 5.25 -15.35 3.87
CA LYS A 71 6.07 -16.55 4.11
C LYS A 71 5.27 -17.86 4.04
N LEU A 72 3.98 -17.84 4.38
CA LEU A 72 3.11 -19.02 4.41
C LEU A 72 2.44 -19.28 3.04
N LEU A 73 2.13 -18.20 2.32
CA LEU A 73 1.57 -18.15 0.98
C LEU A 73 2.65 -17.82 -0.05
N ARG A 74 3.85 -18.41 0.05
CA ARG A 74 4.67 -18.52 -1.17
C ARG A 74 3.88 -19.43 -2.11
N PRO A 75 3.29 -18.92 -3.21
CA PRO A 75 2.63 -19.81 -4.14
C PRO A 75 3.77 -20.59 -4.81
N ARG A 76 3.77 -21.91 -4.65
CA ARG A 76 4.71 -22.80 -5.37
C ARG A 76 4.47 -22.79 -6.89
N SER A 77 3.48 -22.02 -7.38
CA SER A 77 3.16 -21.84 -8.79
C SER A 77 2.66 -20.42 -9.03
N TRP A 78 3.58 -19.47 -9.15
CA TRP A 78 3.40 -18.43 -10.16
C TRP A 78 3.83 -19.04 -11.50
N PRO A 79 3.14 -18.80 -12.63
CA PRO A 79 3.70 -19.15 -13.92
C PRO A 79 5.04 -18.42 -14.02
N GLU A 80 6.10 -19.17 -14.31
CA GLU A 80 7.43 -18.64 -14.56
C GLU A 80 7.35 -17.59 -15.69
N CYS A 81 7.19 -16.33 -15.31
CA CYS A 81 7.56 -15.22 -16.18
C CYS A 81 9.09 -15.23 -16.26
N ASN A 82 9.61 -16.04 -17.17
CA ASN A 82 11.03 -16.14 -17.51
C ASN A 82 11.51 -14.89 -18.26
N VAL A 83 11.28 -13.68 -17.73
CA VAL A 83 11.97 -12.46 -18.16
C VAL A 83 12.03 -11.48 -16.98
N PHE A 84 12.63 -11.90 -15.87
CA PHE A 84 13.32 -10.93 -15.04
C PHE A 84 14.70 -10.72 -15.68
N PRO A 85 15.08 -9.52 -16.15
CA PRO A 85 16.49 -9.28 -16.40
C PRO A 85 17.21 -9.45 -15.05
N ALA A 86 18.19 -10.34 -15.05
CA ALA A 86 18.97 -10.78 -13.90
C ALA A 86 19.11 -9.67 -12.84
N SER A 87 18.45 -9.87 -11.70
CA SER A 87 18.59 -8.97 -10.56
C SER A 87 20.08 -8.84 -10.23
N LEU A 88 20.61 -7.63 -10.37
CA LEU A 88 21.99 -7.31 -10.05
C LEU A 88 22.22 -7.65 -8.57
N ALA A 89 22.89 -8.76 -8.31
CA ALA A 89 23.42 -9.07 -6.99
C ALA A 89 24.49 -8.02 -6.69
N ILE A 90 24.14 -7.01 -5.89
CA ILE A 90 25.12 -6.06 -5.36
C ILE A 90 25.96 -6.85 -4.35
N TYR A 91 27.12 -7.34 -4.79
CA TYR A 91 28.15 -7.82 -3.87
C TYR A 91 28.64 -6.62 -3.07
N VAL A 92 28.28 -6.57 -1.79
CA VAL A 92 28.94 -5.68 -0.83
C VAL A 92 30.38 -6.20 -0.68
N THR A 93 31.29 -5.62 -1.44
CA THR A 93 32.72 -5.83 -1.27
C THR A 93 33.16 -4.86 -0.18
N ASP A 94 33.63 -5.39 0.95
CA ASP A 94 34.27 -4.63 2.01
C ASP A 94 35.61 -4.12 1.48
N ILE A 95 35.62 -2.90 0.94
CA ILE A 95 36.85 -2.23 0.53
C ILE A 95 37.27 -1.33 1.69
N GLY A 96 38.03 -1.92 2.60
CA GLY A 96 38.76 -1.19 3.62
C GLY A 96 39.81 -0.26 2.98
N VAL A 97 39.89 0.94 3.56
CA VAL A 97 41.03 1.89 3.57
C VAL A 97 41.21 2.82 2.34
N GLN A 98 40.76 4.07 2.57
CA GLN A 98 41.49 5.33 2.39
C GLN A 98 42.07 5.64 1.00
N THR A 99 41.55 6.69 0.32
CA THR A 99 42.28 7.96 0.10
C THR A 99 41.49 9.00 -0.74
N ASN A 100 41.51 10.25 -0.25
CA ASN A 100 41.57 11.56 -0.92
C ASN A 100 40.62 11.99 -2.09
N SER A 101 39.67 12.85 -1.71
CA SER A 101 39.43 14.22 -2.23
C SER A 101 39.15 14.54 -3.71
N THR A 102 38.90 13.56 -4.60
CA THR A 102 38.54 13.89 -6.01
C THR A 102 37.16 13.39 -6.44
N TRP A 103 36.46 12.60 -5.61
CA TRP A 103 35.16 12.00 -5.97
C TRP A 103 33.92 12.83 -5.61
N SER A 104 34.09 13.98 -4.97
CA SER A 104 32.95 14.77 -4.47
C SER A 104 32.17 15.49 -5.57
N GLU A 105 32.72 15.59 -6.78
CA GLU A 105 32.10 16.35 -7.87
C GLU A 105 31.29 15.47 -8.85
N THR A 106 31.44 14.15 -8.80
CA THR A 106 30.75 13.20 -9.71
C THR A 106 29.53 12.50 -9.08
N LEU A 107 29.28 12.72 -7.78
CA LEU A 107 28.21 12.05 -7.00
C LEU A 107 27.04 13.00 -6.63
N LYS A 108 26.64 13.88 -7.55
CA LYS A 108 25.32 14.52 -7.53
C LYS A 108 24.39 13.84 -8.53
N HIS A 109 24.32 12.51 -8.47
CA HIS A 109 23.27 11.83 -9.18
C HIS A 109 22.06 11.83 -8.26
N ASP A 110 20.94 12.42 -8.69
CA ASP A 110 19.69 12.43 -7.94
C ASP A 110 19.11 11.01 -7.92
N HIS A 111 19.67 10.18 -7.04
CA HIS A 111 19.30 8.77 -6.86
C HIS A 111 17.79 8.61 -6.59
N GLU A 112 17.15 9.65 -6.06
CA GLU A 112 15.71 9.72 -5.86
C GLU A 112 14.93 9.81 -7.18
N GLU A 113 15.42 10.58 -8.17
CA GLU A 113 14.75 10.72 -9.47
C GLU A 113 14.80 9.42 -10.27
N GLU A 114 15.97 8.75 -10.32
CA GLU A 114 16.10 7.46 -11.02
C GLU A 114 15.30 6.36 -10.32
N ASN A 115 15.21 6.36 -8.99
CA ASN A 115 14.34 5.43 -8.26
C ASN A 115 12.87 5.67 -8.58
N ASN A 116 12.43 6.94 -8.55
CA ASN A 116 11.06 7.31 -8.90
C ASN A 116 10.73 6.93 -10.35
N ARG A 117 11.67 7.13 -11.28
CA ARG A 117 11.49 6.74 -12.69
C ARG A 117 11.29 5.23 -12.84
N ARG A 118 12.08 4.42 -12.12
CA ARG A 118 11.95 2.95 -12.12
C ARG A 118 10.62 2.51 -11.53
N VAL A 119 10.28 2.99 -10.34
CA VAL A 119 9.01 2.68 -9.68
C VAL A 119 7.81 3.05 -10.57
N MET A 120 7.84 4.21 -11.21
CA MET A 120 6.77 4.63 -12.11
C MET A 120 6.65 3.76 -13.36
N ASN A 121 7.76 3.30 -13.92
CA ASN A 121 7.74 2.41 -15.07
C ASN A 121 7.20 1.02 -14.70
N GLU A 122 7.62 0.46 -13.58
CA GLU A 122 7.08 -0.80 -13.08
C GLU A 122 5.58 -0.71 -12.78
N LEU A 123 5.14 0.40 -12.16
CA LEU A 123 3.73 0.64 -11.89
C LEU A 123 2.90 0.71 -13.18
N LYS A 124 3.41 1.39 -14.22
CA LYS A 124 2.75 1.43 -15.52
C LYS A 124 2.59 0.04 -16.13
N VAL A 125 3.64 -0.78 -16.11
CA VAL A 125 3.60 -2.16 -16.63
C VAL A 125 2.60 -2.99 -15.83
N PHE A 126 2.61 -2.88 -14.50
CA PHE A 126 1.66 -3.58 -13.64
C PHE A 126 0.21 -3.20 -13.93
N CYS A 127 -0.08 -1.90 -14.05
CA CYS A 127 -1.41 -1.40 -14.41
C CYS A 127 -1.87 -1.95 -15.77
N GLN A 128 -0.98 -1.98 -16.77
CA GLN A 128 -1.30 -2.53 -18.08
C GLN A 128 -1.64 -4.02 -18.00
N HIS A 129 -0.87 -4.82 -17.25
CA HIS A 129 -1.17 -6.22 -17.06
C HIS A 129 -2.51 -6.45 -16.35
N LEU A 130 -2.83 -5.63 -15.35
CA LEU A 130 -4.11 -5.72 -14.65
C LEU A 130 -5.29 -5.41 -15.59
N LEU A 131 -5.15 -4.39 -16.44
CA LEU A 131 -6.15 -4.04 -17.44
C LEU A 131 -6.33 -5.17 -18.46
N ASP A 132 -5.25 -5.73 -18.98
CA ASP A 132 -5.28 -6.86 -19.92
C ASP A 132 -5.93 -8.10 -19.31
N TYR A 133 -5.60 -8.41 -18.05
CA TYR A 133 -6.21 -9.52 -17.32
C TYR A 133 -7.71 -9.32 -17.12
N ASN A 134 -8.10 -8.13 -16.66
CA ASN A 134 -9.51 -7.79 -16.45
C ASN A 134 -10.28 -7.83 -17.77
N LYS A 135 -9.71 -7.31 -18.86
CA LYS A 135 -10.31 -7.43 -20.19
C LYS A 135 -10.54 -8.90 -20.56
N ARG A 136 -9.50 -9.74 -20.53
CA ARG A 136 -9.62 -11.15 -20.93
C ARG A 136 -10.62 -11.94 -20.06
N THR A 137 -10.64 -11.67 -18.76
CA THR A 137 -11.43 -12.46 -17.81
C THR A 137 -12.85 -11.95 -17.69
N PHE A 138 -13.00 -10.65 -17.47
CA PHE A 138 -14.29 -10.02 -17.21
C PHE A 138 -15.12 -9.86 -18.49
N GLU A 139 -14.48 -9.53 -19.63
CA GLU A 139 -15.20 -9.42 -20.91
C GLU A 139 -15.83 -10.76 -21.31
N LYS A 140 -15.06 -11.86 -21.21
CA LYS A 140 -15.58 -13.20 -21.48
C LYS A 140 -16.73 -13.58 -20.54
N PHE A 141 -16.57 -13.32 -19.24
CA PHE A 141 -17.62 -13.57 -18.25
C PHE A 141 -18.91 -12.81 -18.56
N MET A 142 -18.81 -11.53 -18.93
CA MET A 142 -19.97 -10.72 -19.29
C MET A 142 -20.65 -11.23 -20.57
N GLN A 143 -19.87 -11.62 -21.58
CA GLN A 143 -20.40 -12.21 -22.81
C GLN A 143 -21.13 -13.54 -22.55
N ASP A 144 -20.59 -14.38 -21.67
CA ASP A 144 -21.20 -15.66 -21.32
C ASP A 144 -22.55 -15.46 -20.60
N ILE A 145 -22.63 -14.52 -19.64
CA ILE A 145 -23.90 -14.13 -18.99
C ILE A 145 -24.90 -13.61 -20.01
N GLU A 146 -24.47 -12.71 -20.89
CA GLU A 146 -25.37 -12.11 -21.89
C GLU A 146 -25.93 -13.16 -22.86
N ARG A 147 -25.09 -14.10 -23.30
CA ARG A 147 -25.50 -15.22 -24.14
C ARG A 147 -26.57 -16.07 -23.45
N GLU A 148 -26.33 -16.46 -22.20
CA GLU A 148 -27.28 -17.26 -21.43
C GLU A 148 -28.63 -16.54 -21.26
N TYR A 149 -28.60 -15.24 -20.97
CA TYR A 149 -29.82 -14.43 -20.85
C TYR A 149 -30.63 -14.40 -22.15
N ARG A 150 -29.97 -14.19 -23.30
CA ARG A 150 -30.62 -14.18 -24.62
C ARG A 150 -31.22 -15.55 -24.96
N GLU A 151 -30.53 -16.63 -24.64
CA GLU A 151 -31.03 -18.00 -24.85
C GLU A 151 -32.30 -18.27 -24.03
N ARG A 152 -32.31 -17.87 -22.74
CA ARG A 152 -33.50 -17.99 -21.89
C ARG A 152 -34.69 -17.20 -22.44
N ILE A 153 -34.48 -15.97 -22.90
CA ILE A 153 -35.53 -15.17 -23.57
C ILE A 153 -36.06 -15.90 -24.80
N SER A 154 -35.17 -16.43 -25.65
CA SER A 154 -35.55 -17.13 -26.87
C SER A 154 -36.40 -18.38 -26.59
N MET A 155 -36.01 -19.18 -25.59
CA MET A 155 -36.77 -20.35 -25.14
C MET A 155 -38.16 -19.96 -24.60
N ASN A 156 -38.23 -18.93 -23.75
CA ASN A 156 -39.51 -18.45 -23.21
C ASN A 156 -40.45 -17.97 -24.33
N LYS A 157 -39.91 -17.28 -25.34
CA LYS A 157 -40.69 -16.82 -26.50
C LYS A 157 -41.23 -17.99 -27.33
N LYS A 158 -40.44 -19.06 -27.49
CA LYS A 158 -40.88 -20.29 -28.16
C LYS A 158 -41.99 -21.00 -27.38
N LEU A 159 -41.83 -21.14 -26.05
CA LEU A 159 -42.85 -21.75 -25.19
C LEU A 159 -44.18 -20.98 -25.23
N SER A 160 -44.12 -19.64 -25.14
CA SER A 160 -45.31 -18.79 -25.27
C SER A 160 -46.02 -18.97 -26.62
N ASN A 161 -45.28 -19.11 -27.72
CA ASN A 161 -45.87 -19.37 -29.04
C ASN A 161 -46.46 -20.78 -29.19
N CYS A 162 -45.89 -21.79 -28.51
CA CYS A 162 -46.44 -23.14 -28.48
C CYS A 162 -47.76 -23.22 -27.69
N ASP A 163 -47.85 -22.51 -26.56
CA ASP A 163 -49.07 -22.45 -25.74
C ASP A 163 -50.24 -21.77 -26.47
N VAL A 164 -49.97 -20.72 -27.25
CA VAL A 164 -51.00 -20.04 -28.06
C VAL A 164 -51.48 -20.93 -29.21
N ARG A 165 -50.59 -21.73 -29.82
CA ARG A 165 -50.95 -22.68 -30.90
C ARG A 165 -51.76 -23.90 -30.45
N MET A 166 -51.68 -24.31 -29.18
CA MET A 166 -52.49 -25.42 -28.65
C MET A 166 -53.89 -24.98 -28.17
N ARG A 167 -54.15 -23.68 -28.07
CA ARG A 167 -55.43 -23.12 -27.59
C ARG A 167 -56.34 -22.56 -28.70
N ILE A 168 -55.94 -22.69 -29.96
CA ILE A 168 -56.71 -22.35 -31.17
C ILE A 168 -57.06 -23.65 -31.87
#